data_AF-A0A4R0RDA7-F1
#
_entry.id   AF-A0A4R0RDA7-F1
#
_cell.length_a   1.000
_cell.length_b   1.000
_cell.length_c   1.000
_cell.angle_alpha   90.00
_cell.angle_beta   90.00
_cell.angle_gamma   90.00
#
_symmetry.space_group_name_H-M   'P 1'
#
loop_
_entity.id
_entity.type
_entity.pdbx_description
1 polymer ?
#
loop_
_entity_poly.entity_id
_entity_poly.type
_entity_poly.pdbx_seq_one_letter_code
_entity_poly.pdbx_strand_id
1 'polypeptide(L)'
;MAVHPLPQRSFVHLADIVQRPALLSSWERLRHRQAHWFVECVAEFTAAFLYTYAGVGSQAGFVLGNIAKLPLSSIFQIGVAYGIGCMLALSVCAGTSGGHLSPAVTIAFTLFNGFPPLKAVRYIIAQILGAYVACLLVYVQYENLISEVTAGMISAGTYDSTFFTPNGPAGIFGFYVMPGSKLGQVFLNEFVCDVIFGIVVFTLIDPTNFMVSPVMVPWVVGLTYATMIWSYAPVGVACNTARDLGGRLAALTIWGRAADGGAYAAISALANIPGILCGGLFYEIFFKDSSRVVTPDNIDMITGHKAHEEHSQKRHGSASSASSSYDDDKVSPQELGMA
;
A
#
# COMPACT_ATOMS: atom_id res chain seq x y z
N MET A 1 -17.10 32.28 -14.69
CA MET A 1 -17.56 31.37 -13.62
C MET A 1 -17.75 32.22 -12.39
N ALA A 2 -18.98 32.51 -11.98
CA ALA A 2 -19.25 33.41 -10.86
C ALA A 2 -18.92 32.69 -9.55
N VAL A 3 -17.90 33.15 -8.84
CA VAL A 3 -17.52 32.61 -7.53
C VAL A 3 -18.46 33.25 -6.51
N HIS A 4 -19.43 32.50 -6.01
CA HIS A 4 -20.22 32.92 -4.87
C HIS A 4 -19.29 33.09 -3.65
N PRO A 5 -19.48 34.15 -2.83
CA PRO A 5 -18.70 34.30 -1.60
C PRO A 5 -18.96 33.09 -0.70
N LEU A 6 -17.88 32.42 -0.31
CA LEU A 6 -17.95 31.25 0.56
C LEU A 6 -18.46 31.68 1.96
N PRO A 7 -19.34 30.91 2.62
CA PRO A 7 -19.68 31.16 4.01
C PRO A 7 -18.41 31.10 4.88
N GLN A 8 -18.30 31.96 5.89
CA GLN A 8 -17.25 31.90 6.93
C GLN A 8 -17.46 30.64 7.79
N ARG A 9 -17.11 29.47 7.26
CA ARG A 9 -16.96 28.22 8.01
C ARG A 9 -15.47 28.03 8.31
N SER A 10 -15.16 27.44 9.46
CA SER A 10 -13.79 27.05 9.84
C SER A 10 -13.15 26.08 8.84
N PHE A 11 -13.97 25.36 8.05
CA PHE A 11 -13.54 24.47 6.99
C PHE A 11 -14.42 24.65 5.75
N VAL A 12 -13.80 24.55 4.58
CA VAL A 12 -14.49 24.58 3.29
C VAL A 12 -14.45 23.18 2.69
N HIS A 13 -15.61 22.58 2.44
CA HIS A 13 -15.66 21.28 1.78
C HIS A 13 -15.58 21.46 0.26
N LEU A 14 -14.96 20.50 -0.44
CA LEU A 14 -14.86 20.57 -1.91
C LEU A 14 -16.24 20.68 -2.58
N ALA A 15 -17.26 20.05 -2.01
CA ALA A 15 -18.64 20.12 -2.49
C ALA A 15 -19.26 21.53 -2.42
N ASP A 16 -18.72 22.41 -1.57
CA ASP A 16 -19.16 23.81 -1.45
C ASP A 16 -18.56 24.69 -2.57
N ILE A 17 -17.40 24.30 -3.11
CA ILE A 17 -16.65 25.05 -4.13
C ILE A 17 -16.96 24.53 -5.53
N VAL A 18 -16.99 23.20 -5.69
CA VAL A 18 -17.09 22.53 -6.98
C VAL A 18 -18.28 21.58 -6.97
N GLN A 19 -19.25 21.87 -7.84
CA GLN A 19 -20.37 20.96 -8.03
C GLN A 19 -19.96 19.73 -8.85
N ARG A 20 -20.21 18.56 -8.29
CA ARG A 20 -20.02 17.27 -8.99
C ARG A 20 -21.27 16.89 -9.79
N PRO A 21 -21.10 16.20 -10.94
CA PRO A 21 -22.22 15.62 -11.68
C PRO A 21 -23.13 14.76 -10.80
N ALA A 22 -24.44 14.83 -11.02
CA ALA A 22 -25.46 14.21 -10.17
C ALA A 22 -25.31 12.68 -10.00
N LEU A 23 -24.81 12.00 -11.04
CA LEU A 23 -24.50 10.56 -10.98
C LEU A 23 -23.40 10.26 -9.97
N LEU A 24 -22.31 11.04 -10.00
CA LEU A 24 -21.16 10.85 -9.10
C LEU A 24 -21.50 11.23 -7.66
N SER A 25 -22.28 12.29 -7.44
CA SER A 25 -22.74 12.66 -6.09
C SER A 25 -23.73 11.63 -5.51
N SER A 26 -24.52 10.97 -6.35
CA SER A 26 -25.39 9.86 -5.93
C SER A 26 -24.59 8.61 -5.58
N TRP A 27 -23.57 8.28 -6.38
CA TRP A 27 -22.61 7.23 -6.04
C TRP A 27 -21.85 7.52 -4.73
N GLU A 28 -21.39 8.76 -4.51
CA GLU A 28 -20.74 9.15 -3.26
C GLU A 28 -21.63 8.91 -2.04
N ARG A 29 -22.91 9.29 -2.12
CA ARG A 29 -23.88 9.04 -1.05
C ARG A 29 -24.04 7.55 -0.76
N LEU A 30 -24.12 6.71 -1.80
CA LEU A 30 -24.19 5.26 -1.64
C LEU A 30 -22.90 4.70 -1.02
N ARG A 31 -21.74 5.11 -1.54
CA ARG A 31 -20.41 4.77 -1.03
C ARG A 31 -20.29 5.06 0.46
N HIS A 32 -20.62 6.27 0.90
CA HIS A 32 -20.45 6.68 2.30
C HIS A 32 -21.39 5.93 3.25
N ARG A 33 -22.58 5.51 2.78
CA ARG A 33 -23.55 4.81 3.61
C ARG A 33 -23.30 3.30 3.71
N GLN A 34 -22.94 2.64 2.60
CA GLN A 34 -23.04 1.18 2.50
C GLN A 34 -21.78 0.49 1.98
N ALA A 35 -20.92 1.20 1.24
CA ALA A 35 -19.78 0.59 0.53
C ALA A 35 -18.42 1.20 0.91
N HIS A 36 -18.32 1.89 2.05
CA HIS A 36 -17.08 2.55 2.45
C HIS A 36 -15.94 1.53 2.60
N TRP A 37 -16.21 0.42 3.27
CA TRP A 37 -15.27 -0.70 3.43
C TRP A 37 -14.79 -1.27 2.08
N PHE A 38 -15.64 -1.28 1.06
CA PHE A 38 -15.29 -1.79 -0.27
C PHE A 38 -14.34 -0.83 -0.98
N VAL A 39 -14.60 0.48 -0.89
CA VAL A 39 -13.73 1.50 -1.49
C VAL A 39 -12.34 1.50 -0.85
N GLU A 40 -12.26 1.28 0.47
CA GLU A 40 -10.98 1.09 1.16
C GLU A 40 -10.23 -0.16 0.67
N CYS A 41 -10.94 -1.27 0.46
CA CYS A 41 -10.35 -2.48 -0.12
C CYS A 41 -9.86 -2.23 -1.56
N VAL A 42 -10.62 -1.49 -2.38
CA VAL A 42 -10.19 -1.11 -3.74
C VAL A 42 -8.93 -0.25 -3.68
N ALA A 43 -8.83 0.67 -2.71
CA ALA A 43 -7.64 1.49 -2.51
C ALA A 43 -6.43 0.62 -2.11
N GLU A 44 -6.57 -0.31 -1.17
CA GLU A 44 -5.48 -1.23 -0.79
C GLU A 44 -5.08 -2.20 -1.91
N PHE A 45 -6.05 -2.72 -2.66
CA PHE A 45 -5.83 -3.51 -3.87
C PHE A 45 -5.02 -2.70 -4.89
N THR A 46 -5.44 -1.47 -5.16
CA THR A 46 -4.80 -0.59 -6.14
C THR A 46 -3.39 -0.21 -5.70
N ALA A 47 -3.21 0.08 -4.41
CA ALA A 47 -1.90 0.40 -3.86
C ALA A 47 -0.94 -0.79 -3.99
N ALA A 48 -1.39 -1.99 -3.61
CA ALA A 48 -0.58 -3.20 -3.75
C ALA A 48 -0.28 -3.55 -5.21
N PHE A 49 -1.26 -3.36 -6.10
CA PHE A 49 -1.09 -3.51 -7.53
C PHE A 49 -0.02 -2.56 -8.08
N LEU A 50 -0.09 -1.26 -7.77
CA LEU A 50 0.77 -0.23 -8.36
C LEU A 50 2.26 -0.47 -8.04
N TYR A 51 2.59 -0.71 -6.76
CA TYR A 51 4.00 -0.93 -6.40
C TYR A 51 4.51 -2.27 -6.93
N THR A 52 3.68 -3.33 -6.90
CA THR A 52 4.04 -4.65 -7.41
C THR A 52 4.24 -4.59 -8.93
N TYR A 53 3.33 -3.94 -9.66
CA TYR A 53 3.41 -3.78 -11.11
C TYR A 53 4.70 -3.07 -11.54
N ALA A 54 5.02 -1.94 -10.89
CA ALA A 54 6.25 -1.19 -11.18
C ALA A 54 7.51 -2.03 -10.90
N GLY A 55 7.57 -2.66 -9.73
CA GLY A 55 8.73 -3.43 -9.31
C GLY A 55 8.93 -4.72 -10.09
N VAL A 56 7.88 -5.52 -10.26
CA VAL A 56 7.90 -6.79 -11.01
C VAL A 56 8.15 -6.55 -12.49
N GLY A 57 7.62 -5.46 -13.08
CA GLY A 57 7.97 -5.07 -14.46
C GLY A 57 9.48 -4.79 -14.63
N SER A 58 10.09 -4.07 -13.69
CA SER A 58 11.53 -3.82 -13.71
C SER A 58 12.35 -5.10 -13.48
N GLN A 59 11.87 -5.99 -12.60
CA GLN A 59 12.44 -7.31 -12.35
C GLN A 59 12.39 -8.20 -13.60
N ALA A 60 11.29 -8.16 -14.37
CA ALA A 60 11.14 -8.92 -15.61
C ALA A 60 12.22 -8.53 -16.62
N GLY A 61 12.44 -7.21 -16.81
CA GLY A 61 13.52 -6.70 -17.66
C GLY A 61 14.91 -7.17 -17.19
N PHE A 62 15.15 -7.21 -15.88
CA PHE A 62 16.44 -7.66 -15.32
C PHE A 62 16.69 -9.14 -15.53
N VAL A 63 15.74 -9.99 -15.15
CA VAL A 63 15.89 -11.45 -15.26
C VAL A 63 15.99 -11.87 -16.72
N LEU A 64 15.05 -11.43 -17.56
CA LEU A 64 15.02 -11.82 -18.98
C LEU A 64 16.21 -11.24 -19.73
N GLY A 65 16.60 -10.00 -19.42
CA GLY A 65 17.80 -9.37 -19.97
C GLY A 65 19.07 -10.15 -19.63
N ASN A 66 19.25 -10.57 -18.38
CA ASN A 66 20.41 -11.36 -17.97
C ASN A 66 20.47 -12.72 -18.68
N ILE A 67 19.34 -13.42 -18.81
CA ILE A 67 19.30 -14.71 -19.53
C ILE A 67 19.60 -14.51 -21.02
N ALA A 68 19.03 -13.47 -21.64
CA ALA A 68 19.27 -13.11 -23.04
C ALA A 68 20.63 -12.43 -23.30
N LYS A 69 21.40 -12.14 -22.24
CA LYS A 69 22.65 -11.36 -22.28
C LYS A 69 22.49 -9.96 -22.89
N LEU A 70 21.36 -9.32 -22.60
CA LEU A 70 21.00 -7.96 -23.00
C LEU A 70 21.00 -7.03 -21.78
N PRO A 71 21.61 -5.83 -21.86
CA PRO A 71 21.69 -4.89 -20.74
C PRO A 71 20.37 -4.10 -20.57
N LEU A 72 19.27 -4.79 -20.27
CA LEU A 72 17.92 -4.19 -20.22
C LEU A 72 17.56 -3.52 -18.88
N SER A 73 18.19 -3.94 -17.77
CA SER A 73 17.88 -3.44 -16.42
C SER A 73 19.02 -3.76 -15.44
N SER A 74 18.92 -3.23 -14.22
CA SER A 74 19.89 -3.42 -13.13
C SER A 74 19.17 -3.47 -11.78
N ILE A 75 19.86 -3.95 -10.73
CA ILE A 75 19.34 -3.93 -9.35
C ILE A 75 19.00 -2.49 -8.92
N PHE A 76 19.78 -1.50 -9.37
CA PHE A 76 19.48 -0.09 -9.13
C PHE A 76 18.10 0.29 -9.70
N GLN A 77 17.85 -0.06 -10.97
CA GLN A 77 16.58 0.21 -11.65
C GLN A 77 15.39 -0.53 -11.00
N ILE A 78 15.61 -1.75 -10.48
CA ILE A 78 14.60 -2.48 -9.71
C ILE A 78 14.23 -1.72 -8.44
N GLY A 79 15.22 -1.28 -7.65
CA GLY A 79 14.95 -0.54 -6.42
C GLY A 79 14.30 0.83 -6.69
N VAL A 80 14.71 1.55 -7.74
CA VAL A 80 14.03 2.78 -8.18
C VAL A 80 12.57 2.49 -8.54
N ALA A 81 12.29 1.43 -9.31
CA ALA A 81 10.94 1.11 -9.74
C ALA A 81 10.03 0.73 -8.57
N TYR A 82 10.50 -0.09 -7.63
CA TYR A 82 9.75 -0.40 -6.42
C TYR A 82 9.56 0.83 -5.52
N GLY A 83 10.60 1.64 -5.33
CA GLY A 83 10.53 2.84 -4.50
C GLY A 83 9.53 3.87 -5.03
N ILE A 84 9.62 4.20 -6.32
CA ILE A 84 8.64 5.06 -7.00
C ILE A 84 7.25 4.41 -7.02
N GLY A 85 7.18 3.09 -7.20
CA GLY A 85 5.93 2.33 -7.11
C GLY A 85 5.22 2.51 -5.78
N CYS A 86 5.95 2.40 -4.65
CA CYS A 86 5.42 2.67 -3.32
C CYS A 86 4.97 4.13 -3.16
N MET A 87 5.76 5.09 -3.66
CA MET A 87 5.40 6.51 -3.63
C MET A 87 4.09 6.79 -4.37
N LEU A 88 3.93 6.25 -5.59
CA LEU A 88 2.71 6.38 -6.39
C LEU A 88 1.53 5.73 -5.69
N ALA A 89 1.72 4.50 -5.19
CA ALA A 89 0.69 3.75 -4.48
C ALA A 89 0.15 4.52 -3.26
N LEU A 90 1.03 5.05 -2.42
CA LEU A 90 0.65 5.85 -1.26
C LEU A 90 0.02 7.18 -1.66
N SER A 91 0.57 7.88 -2.64
CA SER A 91 0.03 9.17 -3.09
C SER A 91 -1.40 9.04 -3.64
N VAL A 92 -1.72 7.92 -4.29
CA VAL A 92 -3.05 7.66 -4.85
C VAL A 92 -4.02 7.16 -3.78
N CYS A 93 -3.57 6.28 -2.87
CA CYS A 93 -4.48 5.47 -2.07
C CYS A 93 -4.55 5.87 -0.58
N ALA A 94 -3.51 6.52 -0.03
CA ALA A 94 -3.42 6.78 1.41
C ALA A 94 -4.58 7.64 1.94
N GLY A 95 -5.03 8.64 1.18
CA GLY A 95 -6.18 9.46 1.56
C GLY A 95 -7.52 8.73 1.57
N THR A 96 -7.58 7.49 1.08
CA THR A 96 -8.80 6.66 1.08
C THR A 96 -8.74 5.54 2.11
N SER A 97 -7.65 4.77 2.17
CA SER A 97 -7.55 3.60 3.04
C SER A 97 -6.63 3.78 4.25
N GLY A 98 -5.85 4.86 4.30
CA GLY A 98 -4.69 5.00 5.19
C GLY A 98 -3.38 4.49 4.61
N GLY A 99 -3.42 3.75 3.49
CA GLY A 99 -2.25 3.34 2.74
C GLY A 99 -1.36 2.34 3.48
N HIS A 100 -1.90 1.18 3.85
CA HIS A 100 -1.12 0.15 4.55
C HIS A 100 -0.21 -0.63 3.60
N LEU A 101 -0.73 -1.02 2.42
CA LEU A 101 -0.04 -1.72 1.30
C LEU A 101 0.57 -3.09 1.65
N SER A 102 0.64 -3.44 2.93
CA SER A 102 1.36 -4.59 3.47
C SER A 102 0.53 -5.26 4.56
N PRO A 103 0.41 -6.60 4.52
CA PRO A 103 -0.22 -7.35 5.59
C PRO A 103 0.47 -7.14 6.94
N ALA A 104 1.80 -7.09 6.98
CA ALA A 104 2.53 -6.87 8.23
C ALA A 104 2.32 -5.47 8.82
N VAL A 105 2.27 -4.43 7.98
CA VAL A 105 1.92 -3.06 8.43
C VAL A 105 0.48 -3.03 8.95
N THR A 106 -0.45 -3.67 8.24
CA THR A 106 -1.85 -3.79 8.68
C THR A 106 -1.97 -4.47 10.04
N ILE A 107 -1.26 -5.58 10.25
CA ILE A 107 -1.23 -6.31 11.52
C ILE A 107 -0.61 -5.43 12.61
N ALA A 108 0.50 -4.74 12.33
CA ALA A 108 1.12 -3.84 13.28
C ALA A 108 0.16 -2.72 13.71
N PHE A 109 -0.56 -2.09 12.78
CA PHE A 109 -1.51 -1.04 13.13
C PHE A 109 -2.72 -1.57 13.92
N THR A 110 -3.12 -2.82 13.68
CA THR A 110 -4.15 -3.47 14.51
C THR A 110 -3.68 -3.66 15.95
N LEU A 111 -2.41 -4.00 16.17
CA LEU A 111 -1.87 -4.25 17.50
C LEU A 111 -1.49 -2.98 18.26
N PHE A 112 -0.91 -1.99 17.59
CA PHE A 112 -0.32 -0.80 18.23
C PHE A 112 -1.18 0.47 18.08
N ASN A 113 -2.02 0.57 17.05
CA ASN A 113 -2.71 1.81 16.67
C ASN A 113 -4.24 1.67 16.66
N GLY A 114 -4.79 0.54 17.14
CA GLY A 114 -6.23 0.34 17.28
C GLY A 114 -6.98 0.11 15.96
N PHE A 115 -6.29 -0.31 14.89
CA PHE A 115 -6.95 -0.58 13.62
C PHE A 115 -7.90 -1.81 13.69
N PRO A 116 -9.18 -1.70 13.29
CA PRO A 116 -10.17 -2.76 13.54
C PRO A 116 -9.79 -4.12 12.92
N PRO A 117 -9.78 -5.23 13.70
CA PRO A 117 -9.30 -6.54 13.22
C PRO A 117 -10.04 -7.09 12.00
N LEU A 118 -11.38 -6.93 11.94
CA LEU A 118 -12.15 -7.39 10.78
C LEU A 118 -11.84 -6.58 9.51
N LYS A 119 -11.49 -5.30 9.68
CA LYS A 119 -11.05 -4.45 8.57
C LYS A 119 -9.64 -4.85 8.11
N ALA A 120 -8.75 -5.20 9.03
CA ALA A 120 -7.43 -5.74 8.74
C ALA A 120 -7.48 -6.99 7.86
N VAL A 121 -8.34 -7.96 8.17
CA VAL A 121 -8.50 -9.16 7.33
C VAL A 121 -8.89 -8.80 5.90
N ARG A 122 -9.82 -7.86 5.71
CA ARG A 122 -10.24 -7.42 4.38
C ARG A 122 -9.12 -6.71 3.61
N TYR A 123 -8.33 -5.88 4.31
CA TYR A 123 -7.16 -5.21 3.74
C TYR A 123 -6.11 -6.23 3.26
N ILE A 124 -5.78 -7.22 4.10
CA ILE A 124 -4.79 -8.25 3.77
C ILE A 124 -5.21 -9.01 2.49
N ILE A 125 -6.48 -9.41 2.39
CA ILE A 125 -7.01 -10.09 1.21
C ILE A 125 -6.90 -9.17 -0.02
N ALA A 126 -7.33 -7.91 0.09
CA ALA A 126 -7.26 -6.95 -1.00
C ALA A 126 -5.82 -6.71 -1.49
N GLN A 127 -4.86 -6.58 -0.56
CA GLN A 127 -3.45 -6.39 -0.85
C GLN A 127 -2.86 -7.59 -1.62
N ILE A 128 -3.12 -8.82 -1.15
CA ILE A 128 -2.65 -10.04 -1.82
C ILE A 128 -3.25 -10.15 -3.23
N LEU A 129 -4.55 -9.87 -3.38
CA LEU A 129 -5.21 -9.89 -4.70
C LEU A 129 -4.64 -8.82 -5.64
N GLY A 130 -4.33 -7.62 -5.13
CA GLY A 130 -3.71 -6.55 -5.92
C GLY A 130 -2.35 -6.95 -6.48
N ALA A 131 -1.49 -7.51 -5.64
CA ALA A 131 -0.18 -8.02 -6.05
C ALA A 131 -0.29 -9.21 -7.02
N TYR A 132 -1.24 -10.12 -6.78
CA TYR A 132 -1.53 -11.26 -7.65
C TYR A 132 -1.91 -10.82 -9.07
N VAL A 133 -2.87 -9.89 -9.19
CA VAL A 133 -3.32 -9.36 -10.49
C VAL A 133 -2.21 -8.58 -11.19
N ALA A 134 -1.38 -7.82 -10.46
CA ALA A 134 -0.22 -7.15 -11.04
C ALA A 134 0.75 -8.13 -11.68
N CYS A 135 1.10 -9.22 -10.97
CA CYS A 135 1.99 -10.26 -11.49
C CYS A 135 1.43 -10.95 -12.73
N LEU A 136 0.15 -11.32 -12.74
CA LEU A 136 -0.49 -11.90 -13.93
C LEU A 136 -0.45 -10.94 -15.13
N LEU A 137 -0.71 -9.66 -14.90
CA LEU A 137 -0.69 -8.66 -15.96
C LEU A 137 0.73 -8.49 -16.54
N VAL A 138 1.75 -8.43 -15.69
CA VAL A 138 3.15 -8.38 -16.15
C VAL A 138 3.52 -9.65 -16.92
N TYR A 139 3.07 -10.83 -16.48
CA TYR A 139 3.28 -12.07 -17.24
C TYR A 139 2.72 -11.98 -18.66
N VAL A 140 1.47 -11.54 -18.82
CA VAL A 140 0.85 -11.37 -20.14
C VAL A 140 1.60 -10.34 -20.99
N GLN A 141 2.07 -9.25 -20.40
CA GLN A 141 2.85 -8.23 -21.13
C GLN A 141 4.22 -8.73 -21.60
N TYR A 142 4.83 -9.67 -20.89
CA TYR A 142 6.14 -10.24 -21.19
C TYR A 142 6.09 -11.64 -21.81
N GLU A 143 4.90 -12.17 -22.12
CA GLU A 143 4.68 -13.56 -22.55
C GLU A 143 5.61 -13.99 -23.69
N ASN A 144 5.71 -13.16 -24.74
CA ASN A 144 6.55 -13.43 -25.91
C ASN A 144 8.02 -13.62 -25.52
N LEU A 145 8.56 -12.72 -24.69
CA LEU A 145 9.96 -12.77 -24.28
C LEU A 145 10.22 -13.93 -23.30
N ILE A 146 9.29 -14.18 -22.38
CA ILE A 146 9.36 -15.34 -21.47
C ILE A 146 9.37 -16.63 -22.28
N SER A 147 8.52 -16.75 -23.30
CA SER A 147 8.43 -17.96 -24.13
C SER A 147 9.70 -18.20 -24.95
N GLU A 148 10.25 -17.14 -25.56
CA GLU A 148 11.51 -17.21 -26.31
C GLU A 148 12.68 -17.63 -25.41
N VAL A 149 12.83 -16.98 -24.26
CA VAL A 149 13.86 -17.33 -23.27
C VAL A 149 13.69 -18.77 -22.77
N THR A 150 12.45 -19.20 -22.52
CA THR A 150 12.14 -20.56 -22.08
C THR A 150 12.56 -21.60 -23.11
N ALA A 151 12.25 -21.38 -24.39
CA ALA A 151 12.67 -22.27 -25.47
C ALA A 151 14.21 -22.35 -25.60
N GLY A 152 14.89 -21.21 -25.42
CA GLY A 152 16.35 -21.14 -25.35
C GLY A 152 16.93 -21.95 -24.18
N MET A 153 16.35 -21.83 -22.99
CA MET A 153 16.76 -22.59 -21.80
C MET A 153 16.57 -24.11 -21.96
N ILE A 154 15.47 -24.53 -22.61
CA ILE A 154 15.23 -25.95 -22.92
C ILE A 154 16.32 -26.46 -23.87
N SER A 155 16.60 -25.71 -24.94
CA SER A 155 17.63 -26.08 -25.93
C SER A 155 19.03 -26.16 -25.32
N ALA A 156 19.31 -25.32 -24.32
CA ALA A 156 20.57 -25.30 -23.57
C ALA A 156 20.63 -26.32 -22.41
N GLY A 157 19.53 -27.02 -22.11
CA GLY A 157 19.46 -27.96 -20.98
C GLY A 157 19.52 -27.29 -19.59
N THR A 158 19.22 -26.00 -19.49
CA THR A 158 19.28 -25.22 -18.22
C THR A 158 17.91 -24.95 -17.61
N TYR A 159 16.83 -25.38 -18.27
CA TYR A 159 15.45 -25.19 -17.82
C TYR A 159 15.23 -25.76 -16.41
N ASP A 160 15.45 -27.05 -16.20
CA ASP A 160 15.13 -27.72 -14.93
C ASP A 160 15.94 -27.19 -13.73
N SER A 161 17.16 -26.71 -13.97
CA SER A 161 18.06 -26.23 -12.91
C SER A 161 17.84 -24.76 -12.56
N THR A 162 17.31 -23.94 -13.47
CA THR A 162 17.31 -22.48 -13.34
C THR A 162 15.92 -21.86 -13.33
N PHE A 163 14.92 -22.48 -13.95
CA PHE A 163 13.61 -21.85 -14.18
C PHE A 163 12.91 -21.39 -12.88
N PHE A 164 12.95 -22.23 -11.83
CA PHE A 164 12.39 -21.97 -10.51
C PHE A 164 13.46 -21.50 -9.50
N THR A 165 14.30 -20.55 -9.91
CA THR A 165 15.33 -19.93 -9.07
C THR A 165 15.21 -18.40 -9.13
N PRO A 166 15.90 -17.63 -8.26
CA PRO A 166 15.94 -16.17 -8.35
C PRO A 166 16.33 -15.61 -9.72
N ASN A 167 17.10 -16.38 -10.49
CA ASN A 167 17.66 -15.99 -11.77
C ASN A 167 16.86 -16.52 -12.98
N GLY A 168 15.79 -17.29 -12.73
CA GLY A 168 14.93 -17.85 -13.78
C GLY A 168 13.64 -17.06 -13.96
N PRO A 169 12.87 -17.33 -15.04
CA PRO A 169 11.61 -16.64 -15.32
C PRO A 169 10.59 -16.66 -14.18
N ALA A 170 10.51 -17.75 -13.39
CA ALA A 170 9.61 -17.77 -12.24
C ALA A 170 10.01 -16.77 -11.15
N GLY A 171 11.32 -16.52 -10.98
CA GLY A 171 11.92 -15.57 -10.04
C GLY A 171 11.57 -14.10 -10.30
N ILE A 172 10.94 -13.80 -11.45
CA ILE A 172 10.33 -12.50 -11.71
C ILE A 172 9.16 -12.26 -10.74
N PHE A 173 8.34 -13.29 -10.54
CA PHE A 173 7.05 -13.19 -9.84
C PHE A 173 7.12 -13.70 -8.40
N GLY A 174 7.66 -14.90 -8.18
CA GLY A 174 7.83 -15.49 -6.85
C GLY A 174 9.26 -15.34 -6.33
N PHE A 175 9.43 -15.37 -5.01
CA PHE A 175 10.77 -15.51 -4.43
C PHE A 175 11.15 -16.98 -4.30
N TYR A 176 12.32 -17.31 -4.82
CA TYR A 176 12.96 -18.61 -4.73
C TYR A 176 14.30 -18.46 -4.03
N VAL A 177 14.88 -19.56 -3.58
CA VAL A 177 16.20 -19.56 -2.95
C VAL A 177 17.23 -20.07 -3.95
N MET A 178 18.43 -19.51 -3.94
CA MET A 178 19.52 -20.04 -4.76
C MET A 178 19.91 -21.44 -4.28
N PRO A 179 20.18 -22.39 -5.19
CA PRO A 179 20.67 -23.71 -4.80
C PRO A 179 21.92 -23.61 -3.91
N GLY A 180 21.87 -24.26 -2.75
CA GLY A 180 22.98 -24.26 -1.78
C GLY A 180 22.94 -23.15 -0.72
N SER A 181 21.99 -22.21 -0.77
CA SER A 181 21.83 -21.22 0.31
C SER A 181 21.30 -21.86 1.59
N LYS A 182 21.75 -21.34 2.74
CA LYS A 182 21.28 -21.76 4.06
C LYS A 182 20.01 -20.98 4.41
N LEU A 183 18.89 -21.68 4.63
CA LEU A 183 17.60 -21.04 4.94
C LEU A 183 17.66 -20.10 6.15
N GLY A 184 18.45 -20.42 7.17
CA GLY A 184 18.62 -19.53 8.34
C GLY A 184 19.25 -18.18 8.01
N GLN A 185 20.15 -18.11 7.01
CA GLN A 185 20.74 -16.84 6.58
C GLN A 185 19.75 -16.01 5.76
N VAL A 186 18.95 -16.66 4.92
CA VAL A 186 17.91 -15.97 4.14
C VAL A 186 16.81 -15.44 5.06
N PHE A 187 16.39 -16.23 6.06
CA PHE A 187 15.47 -15.78 7.10
C PHE A 187 16.03 -14.58 7.86
N LEU A 188 17.30 -14.62 8.27
CA LEU A 188 17.93 -13.51 8.99
C LEU A 188 17.95 -12.24 8.13
N ASN A 189 18.23 -12.37 6.83
CA ASN A 189 18.21 -11.25 5.89
C ASN A 189 16.82 -10.59 5.83
N GLU A 190 15.77 -11.36 5.55
CA GLU A 190 14.38 -10.87 5.52
C GLU A 190 14.01 -10.22 6.86
N PHE A 191 14.19 -10.96 7.96
CA PHE A 191 13.80 -10.51 9.29
C PHE A 191 14.45 -9.18 9.66
N VAL A 192 15.76 -9.02 9.44
CA VAL A 192 16.47 -7.77 9.80
C VAL A 192 16.05 -6.61 8.89
N CYS A 193 15.87 -6.84 7.59
CA CYS A 193 15.34 -5.82 6.68
C CYS A 193 13.97 -5.33 7.16
N ASP A 194 13.11 -6.25 7.58
CA ASP A 194 11.76 -5.95 8.06
C ASP A 194 11.73 -5.29 9.44
N VAL A 195 12.69 -5.58 10.32
CA VAL A 195 12.87 -4.82 11.57
C VAL A 195 13.22 -3.37 11.25
N ILE A 196 14.19 -3.13 10.37
CA ILE A 196 14.57 -1.78 9.95
C ILE A 196 13.38 -1.06 9.32
N PHE A 197 12.66 -1.75 8.42
CA PHE A 197 11.49 -1.19 7.78
C PHE A 197 10.38 -0.86 8.81
N GLY A 198 10.15 -1.74 9.79
CA GLY A 198 9.20 -1.50 10.88
C GLY A 198 9.54 -0.27 11.72
N ILE A 199 10.82 -0.06 12.04
CA ILE A 199 11.27 1.15 12.76
C ILE A 199 10.92 2.40 11.94
N VAL A 200 11.21 2.39 10.64
CA VAL A 200 10.88 3.52 9.76
C VAL A 200 9.38 3.72 9.68
N VAL A 201 8.58 2.68 9.46
CA VAL A 201 7.10 2.79 9.39
C VAL A 201 6.54 3.46 10.65
N PHE A 202 6.99 3.06 11.84
CA PHE A 202 6.55 3.67 13.10
C PHE A 202 7.04 5.11 13.27
N THR A 203 8.23 5.42 12.75
CA THR A 203 8.76 6.80 12.68
C THR A 203 7.91 7.71 11.81
N LEU A 204 7.30 7.18 10.74
CA LEU A 204 6.51 7.95 9.76
C LEU A 204 5.08 8.23 10.21
N ILE A 205 4.53 7.41 11.11
CA ILE A 205 3.18 7.60 11.67
C ILE A 205 3.20 8.31 13.02
N ASP A 206 4.38 8.61 13.56
CA ASP A 206 4.52 9.40 14.78
C ASP A 206 4.29 10.89 14.47
N PRO A 207 3.18 11.48 14.93
CA PRO A 207 2.81 12.85 14.57
C PRO A 207 3.67 13.90 15.29
N THR A 208 4.52 13.47 16.23
CA THR A 208 5.47 14.32 16.97
C THR A 208 6.83 14.41 16.29
N ASN A 209 7.07 13.61 15.25
CA ASN A 209 8.32 13.63 14.52
C ASN A 209 8.40 14.84 13.57
N PHE A 210 9.11 15.88 14.00
CA PHE A 210 9.30 17.13 13.24
C PHE A 210 10.15 16.97 11.98
N MET A 211 10.90 15.87 11.82
CA MET A 211 11.71 15.64 10.62
C MET A 211 10.88 15.10 9.45
N VAL A 212 9.68 14.55 9.72
CA VAL A 212 8.83 13.92 8.73
C VAL A 212 7.43 14.50 8.79
N SER A 213 7.14 15.43 7.88
CA SER A 213 5.78 15.89 7.60
C SER A 213 4.95 14.78 6.91
N PRO A 214 3.62 14.74 7.05
CA PRO A 214 2.77 13.75 6.36
C PRO A 214 2.99 13.65 4.84
N VAL A 215 3.35 14.77 4.20
CA VAL A 215 3.64 14.82 2.76
C VAL A 215 4.90 14.04 2.39
N MET A 216 5.84 13.85 3.33
CA MET A 216 7.07 13.10 3.12
C MET A 216 6.89 11.59 3.27
N VAL A 217 5.79 11.12 3.84
CA VAL A 217 5.56 9.69 4.10
C VAL A 217 5.71 8.83 2.85
N PRO A 218 5.08 9.15 1.69
CA PRO A 218 5.26 8.37 0.47
C PRO A 218 6.72 8.24 0.02
N TRP A 219 7.48 9.33 0.12
CA TRP A 219 8.88 9.40 -0.27
C TRP A 219 9.76 8.52 0.59
N VAL A 220 9.62 8.63 1.91
CA VAL A 220 10.46 7.87 2.83
C VAL A 220 10.13 6.39 2.75
N VAL A 221 8.85 5.99 2.67
CA VAL A 221 8.49 4.58 2.45
C VAL A 221 9.12 4.03 1.17
N GLY A 222 9.02 4.77 0.06
CA GLY A 222 9.61 4.38 -1.21
C GLY A 222 11.12 4.21 -1.15
N LEU A 223 11.83 5.18 -0.56
CA LEU A 223 13.28 5.13 -0.41
C LEU A 223 13.74 4.02 0.53
N THR A 224 13.00 3.75 1.61
CA THR A 224 13.31 2.63 2.51
C THR A 224 13.18 1.31 1.78
N TYR A 225 12.09 1.08 1.04
CA TYR A 225 11.90 -0.14 0.26
C TYR A 225 12.98 -0.30 -0.84
N ALA A 226 13.31 0.80 -1.54
CA ALA A 226 14.38 0.82 -2.53
C ALA A 226 15.75 0.46 -1.90
N THR A 227 16.04 0.99 -0.71
CA THR A 227 17.27 0.70 0.03
C THR A 227 17.38 -0.77 0.40
N MET A 228 16.28 -1.40 0.82
CA MET A 228 16.26 -2.84 1.10
C MET A 228 16.62 -3.65 -0.15
N ILE A 229 16.09 -3.29 -1.31
CA ILE A 229 16.41 -3.94 -2.59
C ILE A 229 17.87 -3.75 -2.96
N TRP A 230 18.36 -2.50 -2.99
CA TRP A 230 19.73 -2.21 -3.42
C TRP A 230 20.78 -2.91 -2.57
N SER A 231 20.47 -3.12 -1.30
CA SER A 231 21.40 -3.68 -0.33
C SER A 231 21.29 -5.20 -0.20
N TYR A 232 20.08 -5.75 -0.30
CA TYR A 232 19.80 -7.12 0.16
C TYR A 232 19.07 -8.01 -0.86
N ALA A 233 18.68 -7.50 -2.04
CA ALA A 233 18.04 -8.31 -3.07
C ALA A 233 18.87 -9.52 -3.55
N PRO A 234 20.22 -9.46 -3.68
CA PRO A 234 21.00 -10.64 -4.06
C PRO A 234 20.89 -11.82 -3.08
N VAL A 235 20.60 -11.55 -1.81
CA VAL A 235 20.42 -12.57 -0.76
C VAL A 235 18.97 -13.05 -0.70
N GLY A 236 18.02 -12.26 -1.22
CA GLY A 236 16.58 -12.50 -1.20
C GLY A 236 15.89 -11.62 -0.18
N VAL A 237 15.09 -10.67 -0.66
CA VAL A 237 14.30 -9.75 0.17
C VAL A 237 12.93 -9.49 -0.45
N ALA A 238 11.88 -9.79 0.30
CA ALA A 238 10.48 -9.57 -0.07
C ALA A 238 9.92 -8.32 0.58
N CYS A 239 10.24 -8.11 1.86
CA CYS A 239 9.74 -7.04 2.72
C CYS A 239 8.21 -6.84 2.79
N ASN A 240 7.42 -7.72 2.19
CA ASN A 240 5.96 -7.60 2.12
C ASN A 240 5.30 -8.94 1.79
N THR A 241 4.45 -9.44 2.70
CA THR A 241 3.69 -10.68 2.50
C THR A 241 2.82 -10.65 1.24
N ALA A 242 2.16 -9.53 0.94
CA ALA A 242 1.30 -9.43 -0.24
C ALA A 242 2.12 -9.52 -1.53
N ARG A 243 3.33 -8.92 -1.56
CA ARG A 243 4.24 -9.00 -2.72
C ARG A 243 4.66 -10.44 -3.00
N ASP A 244 5.06 -11.17 -1.97
CA ASP A 244 5.51 -12.57 -2.14
C ASP A 244 4.33 -13.48 -2.43
N LEU A 245 3.31 -13.51 -1.55
CA LEU A 245 2.19 -14.43 -1.67
C LEU A 245 1.38 -14.17 -2.95
N GLY A 246 1.14 -12.90 -3.30
CA GLY A 246 0.47 -12.54 -4.56
C GLY A 246 1.25 -13.01 -5.78
N GLY A 247 2.56 -12.73 -5.84
CA GLY A 247 3.42 -13.18 -6.94
C GLY A 247 3.56 -14.70 -7.02
N ARG A 248 3.63 -15.38 -5.88
CA ARG A 248 3.67 -16.85 -5.78
C ARG A 248 2.37 -17.49 -6.25
N LEU A 249 1.21 -16.92 -5.88
CA LEU A 249 -0.08 -17.37 -6.39
C LEU A 249 -0.17 -17.19 -7.92
N ALA A 250 0.39 -16.11 -8.47
CA ALA A 250 0.48 -15.92 -9.92
C ALA A 250 1.37 -16.98 -10.56
N ALA A 251 2.55 -17.24 -10.00
CA ALA A 251 3.46 -18.28 -10.48
C ALA A 251 2.82 -19.67 -10.43
N LEU A 252 2.10 -20.01 -9.35
CA LEU A 252 1.34 -21.26 -9.22
C LEU A 252 0.20 -21.36 -10.25
N THR A 253 -0.44 -20.24 -10.60
CA THR A 253 -1.49 -20.20 -11.62
C THR A 253 -0.93 -20.45 -13.02
N ILE A 254 0.26 -19.94 -13.31
CA ILE A 254 0.90 -20.05 -14.62
C ILE A 254 1.58 -21.42 -14.80
N TRP A 255 2.35 -21.88 -13.81
CA TRP A 255 3.24 -23.05 -13.93
C TRP A 255 2.87 -24.23 -13.02
N GLY A 256 1.75 -24.13 -12.28
CA GLY A 256 1.29 -25.19 -11.39
C GLY A 256 2.22 -25.39 -10.18
N ARG A 257 2.14 -26.59 -9.58
CA ARG A 257 2.80 -26.90 -8.29
C ARG A 257 4.33 -26.84 -8.32
N ALA A 258 4.96 -26.88 -9.50
CA ALA A 258 6.41 -26.73 -9.61
C ALA A 258 6.88 -25.34 -9.15
N ALA A 259 6.00 -24.35 -9.13
CA ALA A 259 6.30 -22.97 -8.73
C ALA A 259 6.13 -22.68 -7.24
N ASP A 260 5.85 -23.68 -6.39
CA ASP A 260 5.50 -23.47 -4.97
C ASP A 260 6.60 -22.77 -4.16
N GLY A 261 7.87 -23.00 -4.51
CA GLY A 261 9.06 -22.50 -3.82
C GLY A 261 9.37 -23.22 -2.50
N GLY A 262 8.72 -24.35 -2.23
CA GLY A 262 8.99 -25.22 -1.09
C GLY A 262 9.04 -24.52 0.28
N ALA A 263 9.99 -24.94 1.13
CA ALA A 263 10.13 -24.43 2.50
C ALA A 263 10.46 -22.93 2.59
N TYR A 264 11.07 -22.36 1.55
CA TYR A 264 11.38 -20.93 1.52
C TYR A 264 10.13 -20.06 1.35
N ALA A 265 9.07 -20.58 0.72
CA ALA A 265 7.82 -19.86 0.50
C ALA A 265 7.19 -19.31 1.78
N ALA A 266 7.27 -20.08 2.88
CA ALA A 266 6.78 -19.64 4.18
C ALA A 266 7.67 -18.53 4.77
N ILE A 267 8.98 -18.61 4.58
CA ILE A 267 9.95 -17.62 5.07
C ILE A 267 9.71 -16.28 4.38
N SER A 268 9.72 -16.26 3.04
CA SER A 268 9.51 -15.03 2.27
C SER A 268 8.15 -14.38 2.54
N ALA A 269 7.10 -15.18 2.73
CA ALA A 269 5.76 -14.66 2.98
C ALA A 269 5.60 -14.14 4.42
N LEU A 270 6.16 -14.81 5.43
CA LEU A 270 5.80 -14.57 6.82
C LEU A 270 6.87 -13.87 7.66
N ALA A 271 8.15 -13.86 7.25
CA ALA A 271 9.24 -13.29 8.07
C ALA A 271 9.06 -11.79 8.35
N ASN A 272 8.41 -11.07 7.42
CA ASN A 272 8.16 -9.63 7.57
C ASN A 272 7.18 -9.27 8.69
N ILE A 273 6.26 -10.17 9.06
CA ILE A 273 5.29 -9.93 10.13
C ILE A 273 6.00 -9.75 11.48
N PRO A 274 6.75 -10.74 12.01
CA PRO A 274 7.49 -10.54 13.25
C PRO A 274 8.58 -9.47 13.12
N GLY A 275 9.19 -9.30 11.94
CA GLY A 275 10.18 -8.24 11.70
C GLY A 275 9.61 -6.83 11.94
N ILE A 276 8.53 -6.48 11.24
CA ILE A 276 7.87 -5.17 11.39
C ILE A 276 7.34 -4.97 12.81
N LEU A 277 6.78 -6.01 13.45
CA LEU A 277 6.32 -5.92 14.84
C LEU A 277 7.47 -5.65 15.83
N CYS A 278 8.61 -6.30 15.64
CA CYS A 278 9.81 -6.05 16.45
C CYS A 278 10.33 -4.62 16.24
N GLY A 279 10.34 -4.13 14.99
CA GLY A 279 10.73 -2.75 14.68
C GLY A 279 9.80 -1.72 15.32
N GLY A 280 8.48 -1.96 15.25
CA GLY A 280 7.48 -1.11 15.90
C GLY A 280 7.60 -1.10 17.42
N LEU A 281 7.76 -2.27 18.03
CA LEU A 281 7.99 -2.39 19.48
C LEU A 281 9.26 -1.64 19.91
N PHE A 282 10.34 -1.75 19.14
CA PHE A 282 11.56 -1.00 19.41
C PHE A 282 11.33 0.51 19.35
N TYR A 283 10.58 1.00 18.35
CA TYR A 283 10.23 2.42 18.25
C TYR A 283 9.38 2.89 19.44
N GLU A 284 8.34 2.14 19.81
CA GLU A 284 7.46 2.44 20.94
C GLU A 284 8.22 2.53 22.28
N ILE A 285 9.22 1.66 22.50
CA ILE A 285 9.99 1.63 23.75
C ILE A 285 11.02 2.76 23.83
N PHE A 286 11.74 3.03 22.74
CA PHE A 286 12.94 3.88 22.80
C PHE A 286 12.77 5.28 22.20
N PHE A 287 11.88 5.45 21.22
CA PHE A 287 11.78 6.70 20.46
C PHE A 287 10.49 7.47 20.69
N LYS A 288 9.37 6.75 20.92
CA LYS A 288 8.09 7.39 21.16
C LYS A 288 8.03 7.98 22.56
N ASP A 289 7.50 9.20 22.64
CA ASP A 289 7.38 9.94 23.89
C ASP A 289 6.07 10.74 23.88
N SER A 290 5.19 10.44 24.83
CA SER A 290 3.87 11.07 24.92
C SER A 290 3.91 12.53 25.37
N SER A 291 5.06 13.01 25.88
CA SER A 291 5.25 14.41 26.25
C SER A 291 5.64 15.29 25.06
N ARG A 292 5.98 14.70 23.90
CA ARG A 292 6.35 15.47 22.70
C ARG A 292 5.14 16.15 22.08
N VAL A 293 5.41 17.33 21.53
CA VAL A 293 4.40 18.17 20.89
C VAL A 293 4.12 17.65 19.49
N VAL A 294 2.84 17.58 19.14
CA VAL A 294 2.40 17.25 17.78
C VAL A 294 2.79 18.38 16.84
N THR A 295 3.36 18.03 15.69
CA THR A 295 3.83 19.01 14.71
C THR A 295 2.65 19.73 14.02
N PRO A 296 2.79 21.00 13.63
CA PRO A 296 1.70 21.76 12.98
C PRO A 296 1.08 21.06 11.77
N ASP A 297 1.91 20.51 10.88
CA ASP A 297 1.45 19.80 9.68
C ASP A 297 0.58 18.57 10.03
N ASN A 298 0.95 17.85 11.09
CA ASN A 298 0.17 16.72 11.58
C ASN A 298 -1.12 17.19 12.27
N ILE A 299 -1.10 18.31 12.99
CA ILE A 299 -2.31 18.93 13.55
C ILE A 299 -3.30 19.26 12.43
N ASP A 300 -2.85 19.89 11.36
CA ASP A 300 -3.69 20.25 10.22
C ASP A 300 -4.31 19.02 9.55
N MET A 301 -3.50 17.98 9.32
CA MET A 301 -3.98 16.71 8.78
C MET A 301 -5.04 16.05 9.70
N ILE A 302 -4.77 15.95 11.01
CA ILE A 302 -5.70 15.36 11.99
C ILE A 302 -6.99 16.17 12.05
N THR A 303 -6.88 17.49 12.04
CA THR A 303 -8.03 18.41 12.11
C THR A 303 -8.90 18.28 10.84
N GLY A 304 -8.29 18.18 9.66
CA GLY A 304 -8.99 17.96 8.40
C GLY A 304 -9.75 16.62 8.38
N HIS A 305 -9.14 15.53 8.87
CA HIS A 305 -9.82 14.24 8.97
C HIS A 305 -11.01 14.28 9.94
N LYS A 306 -10.85 14.88 11.12
CA LYS A 306 -11.95 15.05 12.09
C LYS A 306 -13.11 15.86 11.51
N ALA A 307 -12.81 16.96 10.83
CA ALA A 307 -13.84 17.78 10.19
C ALA A 307 -14.61 17.00 9.09
N HIS A 308 -13.93 16.13 8.35
CA HIS A 308 -14.57 15.26 7.36
C HIS A 308 -15.50 14.22 8.02
N GLU A 309 -15.05 13.59 9.10
CA GLU A 309 -15.84 12.62 9.87
C GLU A 309 -17.10 13.26 10.45
N GLU A 310 -16.97 14.43 11.09
CA GLU A 310 -18.11 15.18 11.64
C GLU A 310 -19.12 15.58 10.56
N HIS A 311 -18.65 16.03 9.39
CA HIS A 311 -19.51 16.38 8.27
C HIS A 311 -20.26 15.14 7.74
N SER A 312 -19.58 13.99 7.67
CA SER A 312 -20.22 12.72 7.32
C SER A 312 -21.30 12.35 8.34
N GLN A 313 -21.00 12.42 9.64
CA GLN A 313 -21.95 12.10 10.71
C GLN A 313 -23.17 13.03 10.71
N LYS A 314 -22.99 14.35 10.55
CA LYS A 314 -24.11 15.32 10.46
C LYS A 314 -25.06 15.01 9.30
N ARG A 315 -24.52 14.61 8.14
CA ARG A 315 -25.33 14.13 7.02
C ARG A 315 -26.14 12.88 7.36
N HIS A 316 -25.57 11.93 8.11
CA HIS A 316 -26.26 10.71 8.54
C HIS A 316 -27.30 10.98 9.64
N GLY A 317 -27.00 11.86 10.60
CA GLY A 317 -27.91 12.28 11.67
C GLY A 317 -29.14 13.03 11.15
N SER A 318 -28.96 13.95 10.19
CA SER A 318 -30.10 14.66 9.57
C SER A 318 -31.05 13.75 8.79
N ALA A 319 -30.55 12.60 8.29
CA ALA A 319 -31.38 11.60 7.63
C ALA A 319 -32.16 10.71 8.62
N SER A 320 -31.76 10.69 9.90
CA SER A 320 -32.46 10.00 10.99
C SER A 320 -33.44 10.91 11.74
N SER A 321 -33.22 12.23 11.71
CA SER A 321 -34.09 13.21 12.39
C SER A 321 -35.13 13.86 11.46
N ALA A 322 -35.16 13.51 10.17
CA ALA A 322 -36.17 13.99 9.22
C ALA A 322 -37.58 13.40 9.43
N SER A 323 -37.87 12.77 10.58
CA SER A 323 -39.21 12.32 10.98
C SER A 323 -39.75 12.95 12.27
N SER A 324 -39.09 13.94 12.87
CA SER A 324 -39.76 14.74 13.91
C SER A 324 -39.19 16.14 14.02
N SER A 325 -40.10 17.11 14.19
CA SER A 325 -39.90 18.55 14.46
C SER A 325 -39.42 19.42 13.29
N TYR A 326 -40.36 19.76 12.40
CA TYR A 326 -40.48 21.15 11.97
C TYR A 326 -41.21 21.90 13.09
N ASP A 327 -40.46 22.60 13.94
CA ASP A 327 -41.03 23.71 14.71
C ASP A 327 -40.73 24.99 13.92
N ASP A 328 -41.81 25.66 13.53
CA ASP A 328 -41.88 26.86 12.72
C ASP A 328 -41.50 28.08 13.60
N ASP A 329 -40.21 28.42 13.70
CA ASP A 329 -39.82 29.76 14.19
C ASP A 329 -39.92 30.76 13.03
N LYS A 330 -41.16 31.22 12.79
CA LYS A 330 -41.44 32.39 11.97
C LYS A 330 -41.04 33.65 12.73
N VAL A 331 -39.93 34.24 12.34
CA VAL A 331 -39.60 35.64 12.63
C VAL A 331 -40.67 36.53 11.99
N SER A 332 -41.45 37.24 12.79
CA SER A 332 -42.39 38.26 12.34
C SER A 332 -41.66 39.57 12.00
N PRO A 333 -41.91 40.19 10.83
CA PRO A 333 -41.37 41.52 10.52
C PRO A 333 -42.42 42.59 10.79
N GLN A 334 -42.49 43.13 12.00
CA GLN A 334 -43.15 44.41 12.29
C GLN A 334 -42.43 45.14 13.42
N GLU A 335 -41.42 45.94 13.07
CA GLU A 335 -41.04 47.16 13.80
C GLU A 335 -40.15 48.03 12.91
N LEU A 336 -40.78 48.71 11.96
CA LEU A 336 -40.26 49.93 11.34
C LEU A 336 -41.36 50.98 11.44
N GLY A 337 -41.23 51.84 12.44
CA GLY A 337 -42.10 52.99 12.67
C GLY A 337 -41.28 54.25 12.92
N MET A 338 -41.42 55.21 11.99
CA MET A 338 -41.27 56.66 12.12
C MET A 338 -39.87 57.25 12.40
N ALA A 339 -39.25 57.80 11.35
CA ALA A 339 -39.24 59.25 11.03
C ALA A 339 -38.73 59.45 9.59
#